data_AF-A0A7V3RPS6-F1
#
_entry.id   AF-A0A7V3RPS6-F1
#
_cell.length_a   1.000
_cell.length_b   1.000
_cell.length_c   1.000
_cell.angle_alpha   90.00
_cell.angle_beta   90.00
_cell.angle_gamma   90.00
#
_symmetry.space_group_name_H-M   'P 1'
#
loop_
_entity.id
_entity.type
_entity.pdbx_description
1 polymer ?
#
loop_
_entity_poly.entity_id
_entity_poly.type
_entity_poly.pdbx_seq_one_letter_code
_entity_poly.pdbx_strand_id
1 'polypeptide(L)'
;MADCWRTCMETLTARALTAQLADDLGWLEQHCRRQCDPGQAAGKLRLAAALVRNCIGPMLDEQPPTPLHVAVVGGAGAGKSTVANLLSGAVAAEANPQAGFTRHPIAYTTTNGPLPWTGRAGFLGPLQLLTQLCPSSLDEDVYQVRRIAADSSSFALLKDFIIWDCPDMTTWAASGYLPRLLEVAALADILVYVASDERYNDQAPTQFLQLLLQTGKPVVAVLMKMRESDAPALIAHFQQEVLAPLSHPPGGGVVATLAVPFLTAAQLADPARQAPRYRIPLLNQIAVLGTPAVAARRRTVLGALHFLVRHGEQLLSVAQHDLRVLQSWQAVVAVGQADFEQRYLREYLTSEKFRGFDEALHRLMELLELPGLGKFLSGALYILRTPYRLLKDVVAKTGRPETPSRPEQRILNDALDSWIDLLRKEAAQHASEHGLWAHVEAG
;
A
#
# COMPACT_ATOMS: atom_id res chain seq x y z
N MET A 1 -12.34 10.23 -24.33
CA MET A 1 -12.09 9.88 -22.91
C MET A 1 -10.69 10.28 -22.41
N ALA A 2 -9.65 10.23 -23.25
CA ALA A 2 -8.30 10.69 -22.86
C ALA A 2 -8.19 12.21 -22.63
N ASP A 3 -8.97 13.04 -23.35
CA ASP A 3 -8.91 14.50 -23.20
C ASP A 3 -9.64 15.04 -21.97
N CYS A 4 -10.65 14.32 -21.47
CA CYS A 4 -11.37 14.68 -20.23
C CYS A 4 -10.49 14.45 -19.00
N TRP A 5 -9.61 13.45 -19.04
CA TRP A 5 -8.61 13.21 -18.00
C TRP A 5 -7.51 14.28 -17.96
N ARG A 6 -7.10 14.83 -19.11
CA ARG A 6 -6.08 15.91 -19.15
C ARG A 6 -6.61 17.23 -18.59
N THR A 7 -7.86 17.57 -18.84
CA THR A 7 -8.45 18.83 -18.34
C THR A 7 -8.83 18.75 -16.85
N CYS A 8 -9.13 17.57 -16.31
CA CYS A 8 -9.35 17.38 -14.87
C CYS A 8 -8.03 17.44 -14.05
N MET A 9 -6.89 17.10 -14.67
CA MET A 9 -5.58 17.20 -13.99
C MET A 9 -5.05 18.64 -13.88
N GLU A 10 -5.52 19.57 -14.71
CA GLU A 10 -5.00 20.96 -14.75
C GLU A 10 -5.50 21.87 -13.61
N THR A 11 -6.41 21.40 -12.74
CA THR A 11 -6.92 22.19 -11.60
C THR A 11 -6.65 21.59 -10.21
N LEU A 12 -5.95 20.45 -10.12
CA LEU A 12 -5.52 19.93 -8.83
C LEU A 12 -4.15 20.52 -8.47
N THR A 13 -4.13 21.40 -7.46
CA THR A 13 -2.88 21.87 -6.85
C THR A 13 -2.00 20.67 -6.45
N ALA A 14 -0.67 20.78 -6.54
CA ALA A 14 0.26 19.69 -6.20
C ALA A 14 0.00 19.09 -4.79
N ARG A 15 -0.53 19.92 -3.89
CA ARG A 15 -1.00 19.53 -2.56
C ARG A 15 -2.19 18.56 -2.59
N ALA A 16 -3.18 18.77 -3.45
CA ALA A 16 -4.33 17.89 -3.59
C ALA A 16 -3.91 16.51 -4.15
N LEU A 17 -3.05 16.49 -5.17
CA LEU A 17 -2.52 15.25 -5.74
C LEU A 17 -1.68 14.44 -4.75
N THR A 18 -0.82 15.10 -3.97
CA THR A 18 -0.02 14.41 -2.95
C THR A 18 -0.86 13.91 -1.77
N ALA A 19 -1.88 14.67 -1.35
CA ALA A 19 -2.82 14.20 -0.35
C ALA A 19 -3.58 12.97 -0.83
N GLN A 20 -4.15 13.03 -2.05
CA GLN A 20 -4.87 11.92 -2.65
C GLN A 20 -3.99 10.67 -2.79
N LEU A 21 -2.78 10.80 -3.33
CA LEU A 21 -1.87 9.65 -3.47
C LEU A 21 -1.50 9.03 -2.11
N ALA A 22 -1.26 9.85 -1.09
CA ALA A 22 -0.95 9.35 0.24
C ALA A 22 -2.16 8.65 0.90
N ASP A 23 -3.37 9.12 0.61
CA ASP A 23 -4.61 8.52 1.11
C ASP A 23 -4.95 7.22 0.36
N ASP A 24 -4.75 7.17 -0.97
CA ASP A 24 -4.91 5.96 -1.78
C ASP A 24 -3.95 4.85 -1.34
N LEU A 25 -2.68 5.19 -1.10
CA LEU A 25 -1.69 4.23 -0.56
C LEU A 25 -2.05 3.78 0.86
N GLY A 26 -2.60 4.68 1.69
CA GLY A 26 -3.10 4.36 3.02
C GLY A 26 -4.32 3.42 2.98
N TRP A 27 -5.22 3.64 2.02
CA TRP A 27 -6.36 2.75 1.78
C TRP A 27 -5.89 1.35 1.34
N LEU A 28 -4.95 1.28 0.39
CA LEU A 28 -4.37 0.00 -0.05
C LEU A 28 -3.69 -0.74 1.09
N GLU A 29 -3.01 -0.02 1.99
CA GLU A 29 -2.41 -0.61 3.18
C GLU A 29 -3.45 -1.24 4.10
N GLN A 30 -4.53 -0.49 4.41
CA GLN A 30 -5.62 -0.99 5.23
C GLN A 30 -6.33 -2.17 4.56
N HIS A 31 -6.49 -2.13 3.24
CA HIS A 31 -7.05 -3.21 2.45
C HIS A 31 -6.18 -4.46 2.54
N CYS A 32 -4.86 -4.32 2.31
CA CYS A 32 -3.88 -5.41 2.41
C CYS A 32 -3.93 -6.07 3.80
N ARG A 33 -4.00 -5.29 4.88
CA ARG A 33 -4.10 -5.82 6.27
C ARG A 33 -5.33 -6.68 6.54
N ARG A 34 -6.42 -6.47 5.80
CA ARG A 34 -7.65 -7.27 5.95
C ARG A 34 -7.57 -8.61 5.22
N GLN A 35 -6.55 -8.83 4.37
CA GLN A 35 -6.31 -10.08 3.65
C GLN A 35 -5.38 -11.03 4.45
N CYS A 36 -5.39 -12.33 4.12
CA CYS A 36 -4.81 -13.41 4.94
C CYS A 36 -3.27 -13.44 5.09
N ASP A 37 -2.47 -12.64 4.35
CA ASP A 37 -1.01 -12.57 4.52
C ASP A 37 -0.41 -11.16 4.29
N PRO A 38 -0.51 -10.25 5.27
CA PRO A 38 -0.36 -8.81 5.03
C PRO A 38 1.02 -8.21 5.37
N GLY A 39 1.89 -8.91 6.08
CA GLY A 39 2.91 -8.28 6.93
C GLY A 39 3.88 -7.34 6.19
N GLN A 40 4.54 -7.84 5.14
CA GLN A 40 5.61 -7.10 4.46
C GLN A 40 5.08 -6.08 3.43
N ALA A 41 3.98 -6.41 2.75
CA ALA A 41 3.36 -5.54 1.75
C ALA A 41 2.70 -4.33 2.41
N ALA A 42 1.97 -4.53 3.52
CA ALA A 42 1.36 -3.44 4.28
C ALA A 42 2.41 -2.46 4.82
N GLY A 43 3.54 -2.96 5.36
CA GLY A 43 4.63 -2.10 5.85
C GLY A 43 5.21 -1.19 4.76
N LYS A 44 5.40 -1.73 3.54
CA LYS A 44 5.86 -0.95 2.38
C LYS A 44 4.85 0.08 1.92
N LEU A 45 3.57 -0.28 1.83
CA LEU A 45 2.48 0.64 1.49
C LEU A 45 2.38 1.78 2.49
N ARG A 46 2.47 1.48 3.79
CA ARG A 46 2.47 2.49 4.84
C ARG A 46 3.65 3.45 4.71
N LEU A 47 4.84 2.91 4.50
CA LEU A 47 6.04 3.72 4.30
C LEU A 47 5.93 4.59 3.04
N ALA A 48 5.40 4.05 1.94
CA ALA A 48 5.15 4.79 0.71
C ALA A 48 4.20 5.97 0.94
N ALA A 49 3.05 5.74 1.61
CA ALA A 49 2.11 6.78 1.97
C ALA A 49 2.77 7.88 2.82
N ALA A 50 3.56 7.48 3.82
CA ALA A 50 4.28 8.39 4.69
C ALA A 50 5.37 9.19 3.94
N LEU A 51 6.08 8.60 2.96
CA LEU A 51 7.06 9.30 2.12
C LEU A 51 6.41 10.36 1.24
N VAL A 52 5.26 10.05 0.63
CA VAL A 52 4.49 11.04 -0.14
C VAL A 52 4.07 12.20 0.76
N ARG A 53 3.54 11.88 1.94
CA ARG A 53 2.97 12.85 2.88
C ARG A 53 4.01 13.71 3.58
N ASN A 54 5.11 13.13 4.05
CA ASN A 54 6.08 13.79 4.93
C ASN A 54 7.36 14.25 4.20
N CYS A 55 7.59 13.81 2.96
CA CYS A 55 8.82 14.15 2.21
C CYS A 55 8.53 14.82 0.85
N ILE A 56 7.73 14.18 -0.01
CA ILE A 56 7.47 14.71 -1.36
C ILE A 56 6.54 15.92 -1.31
N GLY A 57 5.45 15.81 -0.55
CA GLY A 57 4.49 16.90 -0.42
C GLY A 57 5.10 18.21 0.11
N PRO A 58 5.90 18.22 1.20
CA PRO A 58 6.53 19.44 1.70
C PRO A 58 7.48 20.08 0.68
N MET A 59 8.17 19.28 -0.13
CA MET A 59 9.02 19.78 -1.22
C MET A 59 8.21 20.48 -2.30
N LEU A 60 7.08 19.90 -2.70
CA LEU A 60 6.18 20.50 -3.70
C LEU A 60 5.44 21.75 -3.18
N ASP A 61 5.29 21.86 -1.85
CA ASP A 61 4.79 23.07 -1.18
C ASP A 61 5.89 24.12 -0.94
N GLU A 62 7.09 23.92 -1.51
CA GLU A 62 8.25 24.82 -1.39
C GLU A 62 8.67 25.13 0.07
N GLN A 63 8.51 24.14 0.96
CA GLN A 63 8.91 24.32 2.34
C GLN A 63 10.43 24.55 2.48
N PRO A 64 10.84 25.36 3.48
CA PRO A 64 12.26 25.55 3.75
C PRO A 64 12.91 24.20 4.06
N PRO A 65 14.19 24.02 3.70
CA PRO A 65 14.91 22.78 3.94
C PRO A 65 15.14 22.49 5.43
N THR A 66 14.97 23.50 6.30
CA THR A 66 15.17 23.40 7.74
C THR A 66 13.85 23.55 8.52
N PRO A 67 13.75 22.93 9.71
CA PRO A 67 14.78 22.09 10.34
C PRO A 67 14.90 20.72 9.68
N LEU A 68 16.08 20.10 9.77
CA LEU A 68 16.28 18.72 9.35
C LEU A 68 15.79 17.75 10.43
N HIS A 69 15.33 16.57 10.04
CA HIS A 69 14.79 15.58 10.97
C HIS A 69 15.75 14.40 11.12
N VAL A 70 16.07 14.03 12.35
CA VAL A 70 16.86 12.85 12.69
C VAL A 70 15.99 11.90 13.48
N ALA A 71 15.76 10.69 12.98
CA ALA A 71 14.98 9.69 13.71
C ALA A 71 15.88 8.59 14.29
N VAL A 72 15.76 8.37 15.59
CA VAL A 72 16.42 7.28 16.31
C VAL A 72 15.48 6.08 16.31
N VAL A 73 15.89 5.05 15.57
CA VAL A 73 15.11 3.83 15.30
C VAL A 73 15.92 2.61 15.72
N GLY A 74 15.29 1.49 16.04
CA GLY A 74 16.01 0.30 16.46
C GLY A 74 15.16 -0.74 17.18
N GLY A 75 15.79 -1.84 17.55
CA GLY A 75 15.14 -2.93 18.27
C GLY A 75 14.63 -2.56 19.66
N ALA A 76 13.83 -3.45 20.23
CA ALA A 76 13.38 -3.36 21.61
C ALA A 76 14.58 -3.40 22.57
N GLY A 77 14.62 -2.48 23.52
CA GLY A 77 15.71 -2.42 24.49
C GLY A 77 17.10 -2.08 23.89
N ALA A 78 17.22 -1.65 22.64
CA ALA A 78 18.52 -1.40 22.01
C ALA A 78 19.29 -0.18 22.56
N GLY A 79 18.63 0.72 23.32
CA GLY A 79 19.24 1.96 23.83
C GLY A 79 18.89 3.23 23.04
N LYS A 80 17.79 3.22 22.28
CA LYS A 80 17.32 4.37 21.46
C LYS A 80 17.21 5.67 22.24
N SER A 81 16.49 5.68 23.37
CA SER A 81 16.32 6.88 24.20
C SER A 81 17.65 7.38 24.78
N THR A 82 18.61 6.49 25.08
CA THR A 82 19.97 6.90 25.46
C THR A 82 20.70 7.60 24.32
N VAL A 83 20.58 7.10 23.08
CA VAL A 83 21.13 7.74 21.89
C VAL A 83 20.44 9.07 21.60
N ALA A 84 19.12 9.16 21.79
CA ALA A 84 18.38 10.41 21.69
C ALA A 84 18.89 11.46 22.71
N ASN A 85 19.20 11.04 23.94
CA ASN A 85 19.81 11.90 24.96
C ASN A 85 21.24 12.34 24.61
N LEU A 86 22.04 11.46 23.99
CA LEU A 86 23.36 11.83 23.48
C LEU A 86 23.25 12.90 22.37
N LEU A 87 22.34 12.70 21.42
CA LEU A 87 22.10 13.64 20.31
C LEU A 87 21.57 14.99 20.81
N SER A 88 20.61 14.97 21.73
CA SER A 88 20.00 16.17 22.29
C SER A 88 20.94 16.90 23.25
N GLY A 89 21.91 16.19 23.85
CA GLY A 89 22.81 16.72 24.88
C GLY A 89 22.13 16.88 26.24
N ALA A 90 20.94 16.34 26.46
CA ALA A 90 20.22 16.42 27.72
C ALA A 90 19.48 15.12 28.03
N VAL A 91 19.17 14.87 29.31
CA VAL A 91 18.37 13.73 29.76
C VAL A 91 16.88 14.05 29.58
N ALA A 92 16.40 14.04 28.33
CA ALA A 92 15.03 14.42 27.98
C ALA A 92 14.14 13.23 27.58
N ALA A 93 14.76 12.17 27.05
CA ALA A 93 14.14 10.89 26.74
C ALA A 93 14.19 9.95 27.94
N GLU A 94 13.06 9.28 28.19
CA GLU A 94 12.90 8.33 29.28
C GLU A 94 13.56 7.00 28.94
N ALA A 95 14.86 6.88 29.23
CA ALA A 95 15.60 5.65 29.02
C ALA A 95 15.22 4.59 30.07
N ASN A 96 14.37 3.64 29.68
CA ASN A 96 13.95 2.51 30.52
C ASN A 96 14.54 1.19 29.98
N PRO A 97 15.08 0.31 30.84
CA PRO A 97 15.52 -1.03 30.44
C PRO A 97 14.41 -1.91 29.85
N GLN A 98 13.14 -1.64 30.19
CA GLN A 98 11.98 -2.38 29.71
C GLN A 98 11.77 -2.21 28.20
N ALA A 99 11.65 -3.33 27.48
CA ALA A 99 11.26 -3.36 26.07
C ALA A 99 9.85 -2.74 25.85
N GLY A 100 9.65 -2.03 24.74
CA GLY A 100 8.36 -1.41 24.42
C GLY A 100 7.94 -0.27 25.36
N PHE A 101 8.89 0.38 26.04
CA PHE A 101 8.57 1.49 26.94
C PHE A 101 8.15 2.76 26.18
N THR A 102 8.89 3.17 25.16
CA THR A 102 8.49 4.25 24.26
C THR A 102 7.47 3.72 23.25
N ARG A 103 6.22 4.18 23.32
CA ARG A 103 5.10 3.71 22.48
C ARG A 103 4.57 4.73 21.49
N HIS A 104 4.99 5.98 21.61
CA HIS A 104 4.73 7.02 20.61
C HIS A 104 5.99 7.85 20.33
N PRO A 105 6.09 8.50 19.17
CA PRO A 105 7.27 9.29 18.83
C PRO A 105 7.38 10.60 19.61
N ILE A 106 8.60 10.97 19.98
CA ILE A 106 8.91 12.17 20.76
C ILE A 106 9.94 13.00 20.01
N ALA A 107 9.56 14.20 19.61
CA ALA A 107 10.46 15.17 19.00
C ALA A 107 11.13 16.05 20.06
N TYR A 108 12.45 16.20 19.98
CA TYR A 108 13.25 17.09 20.80
C TYR A 108 13.76 18.26 19.96
N THR A 109 13.58 19.46 20.49
CA THR A 109 14.02 20.72 19.86
C THR A 109 14.48 21.72 20.93
N THR A 110 15.15 22.80 20.54
CA THR A 110 15.49 23.88 21.48
C THR A 110 14.26 24.65 21.96
N THR A 111 14.35 25.31 23.11
CA THR A 111 13.27 26.19 23.62
C THR A 111 12.83 27.27 22.62
N ASN A 112 13.78 27.78 21.81
CA ASN A 112 13.53 28.76 20.76
C ASN A 112 13.44 28.11 19.37
N GLY A 113 13.37 26.79 19.30
CA GLY A 113 13.33 26.04 18.07
C GLY A 113 12.04 26.32 17.29
N PRO A 114 12.11 26.47 15.96
CA PRO A 114 10.94 26.77 15.16
C PRO A 114 9.97 25.56 15.22
N LEU A 115 8.66 25.81 15.40
CA LEU A 115 7.57 24.84 15.22
C LEU A 115 6.84 24.84 13.86
N PRO A 116 7.19 25.63 12.82
CA PRO A 116 6.38 25.72 11.61
C PRO A 116 6.27 24.38 10.85
N TRP A 117 7.15 23.42 11.15
CA TRP A 117 7.13 22.07 10.59
C TRP A 117 5.93 21.21 11.02
N THR A 118 5.20 21.56 12.10
CA THR A 118 3.98 20.84 12.51
C THR A 118 2.71 21.36 11.83
N GLY A 119 2.77 22.49 11.11
CA GLY A 119 1.58 23.23 10.64
C GLY A 119 0.97 22.73 9.33
N ARG A 120 1.47 21.64 8.74
CA ARG A 120 1.01 21.15 7.43
C ARG A 120 -0.21 20.23 7.59
N ALA A 121 -1.19 20.39 6.70
CA ALA A 121 -2.31 19.45 6.64
C ALA A 121 -1.80 18.03 6.33
N GLY A 122 -2.18 17.08 7.18
CA GLY A 122 -1.74 15.69 7.07
C GLY A 122 -0.30 15.44 7.55
N PHE A 123 0.38 16.38 8.22
CA PHE A 123 1.69 16.10 8.83
C PHE A 123 1.62 14.88 9.76
N LEU A 124 2.48 13.89 9.55
CA LEU A 124 2.49 12.60 10.28
C LEU A 124 1.18 11.81 10.20
N GLY A 125 0.37 12.03 9.16
CA GLY A 125 -0.81 11.23 8.89
C GLY A 125 -1.83 11.26 10.04
N PRO A 126 -2.16 10.11 10.65
CA PRO A 126 -3.16 10.06 11.72
C PRO A 126 -2.63 10.54 13.08
N LEU A 127 -1.33 10.80 13.24
CA LEU A 127 -0.77 11.13 14.55
C LEU A 127 -1.20 12.52 15.02
N GLN A 128 -1.74 12.58 16.23
CA GLN A 128 -2.16 13.84 16.85
C GLN A 128 -1.06 14.42 17.74
N LEU A 129 -0.87 15.74 17.69
CA LEU A 129 0.05 16.42 18.60
C LEU A 129 -0.52 16.46 20.01
N LEU A 130 0.21 15.93 20.98
CA LEU A 130 -0.11 16.12 22.40
C LEU A 130 0.16 17.57 22.82
N THR A 131 -0.85 18.21 23.40
CA THR A 131 -0.74 19.57 23.96
C THR A 131 -0.12 19.55 25.36
N GLN A 132 -0.22 18.44 26.07
CA GLN A 132 0.35 18.22 27.41
C GLN A 132 1.39 17.10 27.38
N LEU A 133 2.42 17.23 28.21
CA LEU A 133 3.45 16.20 28.33
C LEU A 133 2.86 14.95 28.97
N CYS A 134 3.07 13.81 28.32
CA CYS A 134 2.66 12.50 28.82
C CYS A 134 3.87 11.57 28.94
N PRO A 135 3.75 10.51 29.77
CA PRO A 135 4.76 9.45 29.84
C PRO A 135 4.97 8.82 28.47
N SER A 136 6.21 8.42 28.18
CA SER A 136 6.59 7.82 26.89
C SER A 136 5.85 6.49 26.59
N SER A 137 5.22 5.89 27.60
CA SER A 137 4.44 4.65 27.55
C SER A 137 2.98 4.80 27.09
N LEU A 138 2.50 6.03 26.85
CA LEU A 138 1.17 6.23 26.29
C LEU A 138 1.05 5.58 24.90
N ASP A 139 0.05 4.72 24.75
CA ASP A 139 -0.14 3.88 23.56
C ASP A 139 -1.30 4.37 22.70
N GLU A 140 -1.15 5.57 22.15
CA GLU A 140 -2.14 6.22 21.31
C GLU A 140 -1.48 6.74 20.03
N ASP A 141 -2.28 6.99 18.99
CA ASP A 141 -1.81 7.53 17.72
C ASP A 141 -1.52 9.03 17.83
N VAL A 142 -0.46 9.30 18.60
CA VAL A 142 -0.05 10.64 19.00
C VAL A 142 1.45 10.83 18.80
N TYR A 143 1.90 12.07 18.85
CA TYR A 143 3.30 12.44 19.01
C TYR A 143 3.43 13.62 19.96
N GLN A 144 4.59 13.78 20.60
CA GLN A 144 4.85 14.91 21.49
C GLN A 144 6.10 15.66 21.08
N VAL A 145 6.13 16.97 21.39
CA VAL A 145 7.31 17.82 21.21
C VAL A 145 7.80 18.27 22.57
N ARG A 146 9.03 17.87 22.92
CA ARG A 146 9.73 18.26 24.14
C ARG A 146 10.80 19.31 23.81
N ARG A 147 10.71 20.46 24.47
CA ARG A 147 11.68 21.54 24.32
C ARG A 147 12.78 21.43 25.37
N ILE A 148 14.03 21.53 24.92
CA ILE A 148 15.23 21.43 25.74
C ILE A 148 15.85 22.82 25.83
N ALA A 149 16.18 23.24 27.06
CA ALA A 149 16.91 24.47 27.30
C ALA A 149 18.28 24.37 26.60
N ALA A 150 18.55 25.32 25.71
CA ALA A 150 19.85 25.38 25.05
C ALA A 150 20.91 25.79 26.08
N ASP A 151 21.88 24.91 26.34
CA ASP A 151 23.11 25.31 27.04
C ASP A 151 23.99 26.05 26.03
N SER A 152 24.22 27.35 26.29
CA SER A 152 25.07 28.26 25.50
C SER A 152 26.48 27.71 25.26
N SER A 153 26.95 26.78 26.09
CA SER A 153 28.28 26.17 25.98
C SER A 153 28.31 24.89 25.14
N SER A 154 27.15 24.37 24.71
CA SER A 154 27.04 23.11 23.98
C SER A 154 26.83 23.34 22.48
N PHE A 155 27.50 22.54 21.64
CA PHE A 155 27.24 22.49 20.20
C PHE A 155 25.79 22.05 19.98
N ALA A 156 24.90 23.01 19.69
CA ALA A 156 23.46 22.81 19.70
C ALA A 156 22.98 22.35 18.32
N LEU A 157 23.14 21.04 18.04
CA LEU A 157 22.53 20.40 16.87
C LEU A 157 21.02 20.73 16.77
N LEU A 158 20.35 20.87 17.92
CA LEU A 158 18.93 21.21 18.03
C LEU A 158 18.53 22.60 17.49
N LYS A 159 19.49 23.44 17.06
CA LYS A 159 19.18 24.71 16.37
C LYS A 159 18.63 24.46 14.97
N ASP A 160 19.24 23.53 14.25
CA ASP A 160 18.96 23.24 12.83
C ASP A 160 18.30 21.87 12.62
N PHE A 161 18.25 21.04 13.68
CA PHE A 161 17.74 19.68 13.63
C PHE A 161 16.66 19.42 14.69
N ILE A 162 15.71 18.55 14.35
CA ILE A 162 14.76 17.92 15.27
C ILE A 162 15.18 16.47 15.48
N ILE A 163 15.36 16.06 16.74
CA ILE A 163 15.69 14.67 17.08
C ILE A 163 14.41 13.94 17.47
N TRP A 164 14.15 12.77 16.90
CA TRP A 164 13.01 11.94 17.23
C TRP A 164 13.46 10.68 17.97
N ASP A 165 12.96 10.47 19.18
CA ASP A 165 12.98 9.15 19.82
C ASP A 165 11.73 8.39 19.39
N CYS A 166 11.94 7.21 18.79
CA CYS A 166 10.86 6.43 18.20
C CYS A 166 10.59 5.15 18.99
N PRO A 167 9.36 4.62 18.91
CA PRO A 167 9.04 3.28 19.41
C PRO A 167 9.94 2.20 18.80
N ASP A 168 10.02 1.03 19.44
CA ASP A 168 10.74 -0.10 18.86
C ASP A 168 10.02 -0.73 17.67
N MET A 169 10.75 -1.52 16.88
CA MET A 169 10.23 -2.20 15.69
C MET A 169 9.94 -3.70 15.90
N THR A 170 10.32 -4.28 17.05
CA THR A 170 10.50 -5.74 17.20
C THR A 170 9.63 -6.42 18.27
N THR A 171 8.72 -5.71 18.94
CA THR A 171 7.86 -6.34 19.97
C THR A 171 6.59 -6.91 19.34
N TRP A 172 5.95 -7.86 20.02
CA TRP A 172 4.62 -8.36 19.64
C TRP A 172 3.55 -7.25 19.64
N ALA A 173 3.77 -6.18 20.41
CA ALA A 173 2.93 -4.98 20.44
C ALA A 173 3.26 -3.98 19.32
N ALA A 174 4.34 -4.19 18.56
CA ALA A 174 4.74 -3.29 17.49
C ALA A 174 3.69 -3.19 16.38
N SER A 175 2.76 -4.14 16.24
CA SER A 175 1.64 -4.00 15.30
C SER A 175 0.85 -2.70 15.52
N GLY A 176 0.74 -2.23 16.78
CA GLY A 176 0.05 -1.00 17.16
C GLY A 176 0.84 0.27 16.85
N TYR A 177 2.14 0.31 17.16
CA TYR A 177 2.95 1.54 17.05
C TYR A 177 3.96 1.57 15.89
N LEU A 178 4.14 0.48 15.15
CA LEU A 178 4.91 0.44 13.89
C LEU A 178 4.45 1.49 12.87
N PRO A 179 3.13 1.75 12.69
CA PRO A 179 2.69 2.84 11.83
C PRO A 179 3.28 4.19 12.25
N ARG A 180 3.34 4.45 13.56
CA ARG A 180 3.88 5.70 14.14
C ARG A 180 5.38 5.85 13.84
N LEU A 181 6.13 4.75 13.97
CA LEU A 181 7.53 4.67 13.62
C LEU A 181 7.76 4.95 12.12
N LEU A 182 6.94 4.37 11.24
CA LEU A 182 7.07 4.56 9.79
C LEU A 182 6.80 6.00 9.35
N GLU A 183 5.84 6.70 9.98
CA GLU A 183 5.61 8.13 9.70
C GLU A 183 6.86 8.98 9.97
N VAL A 184 7.47 8.78 11.14
CA VAL A 184 8.66 9.53 11.54
C VAL A 184 9.90 9.12 10.76
N ALA A 185 10.05 7.82 10.46
CA ALA A 185 11.12 7.33 9.60
C ALA A 185 11.00 7.90 8.17
N ALA A 186 9.79 8.08 7.66
CA ALA A 186 9.53 8.72 6.37
C ALA A 186 9.78 10.23 6.38
N LEU A 187 9.55 10.90 7.51
CA LEU A 187 9.87 12.31 7.72
C LEU A 187 11.39 12.57 7.82
N ALA A 188 12.13 11.65 8.43
CA ALA A 188 13.55 11.83 8.73
C ALA A 188 14.42 12.08 7.49
N ASP A 189 15.37 13.01 7.59
CA ASP A 189 16.44 13.22 6.60
C ASP A 189 17.65 12.33 6.86
N ILE A 190 17.86 11.97 8.13
CA ILE A 190 18.92 11.09 8.60
C ILE A 190 18.33 10.10 9.60
N LEU A 191 18.68 8.83 9.44
CA LEU A 191 18.25 7.77 10.34
C LEU A 191 19.41 7.37 11.24
N VAL A 192 19.15 7.20 12.53
CA VAL A 192 20.09 6.63 13.49
C VAL A 192 19.57 5.27 13.90
N TYR A 193 20.16 4.21 13.35
CA TYR A 193 19.77 2.83 13.64
C TYR A 193 20.54 2.33 14.85
N VAL A 194 19.83 2.00 15.92
CA VAL A 194 20.39 1.56 17.19
C VAL A 194 20.19 0.07 17.37
N ALA A 195 21.28 -0.66 17.59
CA ALA A 195 21.27 -2.09 17.85
C ALA A 195 22.10 -2.41 19.09
N SER A 196 21.69 -3.42 19.85
CA SER A 196 22.44 -3.90 21.01
C SER A 196 23.22 -5.18 20.70
N ASP A 197 24.31 -5.42 21.41
CA ASP A 197 25.15 -6.63 21.31
C ASP A 197 24.33 -7.95 21.34
N GLU A 198 23.30 -8.03 22.18
CA GLU A 198 22.51 -9.27 22.31
C GLU A 198 21.56 -9.54 21.14
N ARG A 199 21.20 -8.54 20.33
CA ARG A 199 20.07 -8.61 19.38
C ARG A 199 20.33 -7.88 18.05
N TYR A 200 21.59 -7.61 17.70
CA TYR A 200 21.91 -6.83 16.49
C TYR A 200 21.66 -7.61 15.20
N ASN A 201 21.66 -8.94 15.24
CA ASN A 201 21.46 -9.82 14.07
C ASN A 201 20.09 -10.51 14.06
N ASP A 202 19.13 -10.00 14.83
CA ASP A 202 17.77 -10.53 14.80
C ASP A 202 17.13 -10.25 13.44
N GLN A 203 16.35 -11.21 12.93
CA GLN A 203 15.76 -11.13 11.60
C GLN A 203 14.85 -9.90 11.42
N ALA A 204 13.96 -9.63 12.38
CA ALA A 204 12.99 -8.54 12.29
C ALA A 204 13.65 -7.14 12.18
N PRO A 205 14.58 -6.74 13.07
CA PRO A 205 15.22 -5.43 12.94
C PRO A 205 16.15 -5.35 11.71
N THR A 206 16.77 -6.44 11.26
CA THR A 206 17.52 -6.47 9.99
C THR A 206 16.61 -6.25 8.77
N GLN A 207 15.44 -6.90 8.72
CA GLN A 207 14.45 -6.66 7.65
C GLN A 207 13.94 -5.22 7.65
N PHE A 208 13.73 -4.64 8.83
CA PHE A 208 13.32 -3.25 8.94
C PHE A 208 14.44 -2.29 8.51
N LEU A 209 15.69 -2.55 8.89
CA LEU A 209 16.84 -1.79 8.40
C LEU A 209 16.92 -1.86 6.88
N GLN A 210 16.71 -3.04 6.27
CA GLN A 210 16.65 -3.18 4.82
C GLN A 210 15.57 -2.28 4.19
N LEU A 211 14.37 -2.26 4.78
CA LEU A 211 13.28 -1.41 4.31
C LEU A 211 13.65 0.09 4.40
N LEU A 212 14.27 0.52 5.49
CA LEU A 212 14.73 1.89 5.66
C LEU A 212 15.81 2.27 4.64
N LEU A 213 16.77 1.38 4.38
CA LEU A 213 17.84 1.60 3.42
C LEU A 213 17.30 1.76 1.99
N GLN A 214 16.21 1.06 1.64
CA GLN A 214 15.55 1.20 0.33
C GLN A 214 15.01 2.60 0.09
N THR A 215 14.74 3.40 1.14
CA THR A 215 14.31 4.80 1.00
C THR A 215 15.42 5.74 0.51
N GLY A 216 16.66 5.25 0.41
CA GLY A 216 17.81 6.05 -0.03
C GLY A 216 18.29 7.09 0.99
N LYS A 217 17.79 7.02 2.21
CA LYS A 217 18.22 7.89 3.31
C LYS A 217 19.55 7.41 3.89
N PRO A 218 20.43 8.34 4.32
CA PRO A 218 21.64 7.96 5.02
C PRO A 218 21.30 7.44 6.42
N VAL A 219 21.94 6.34 6.80
CA VAL A 219 21.79 5.70 8.10
C VAL A 219 23.13 5.74 8.85
N VAL A 220 23.11 6.19 10.11
CA VAL A 220 24.21 6.02 11.05
C VAL A 220 23.85 4.87 11.98
N ALA A 221 24.61 3.77 11.91
CA ALA A 221 24.41 2.64 12.82
C ALA A 221 25.15 2.89 14.14
N VAL A 222 24.45 2.74 15.26
CA VAL A 222 25.00 2.89 16.62
C VAL A 222 24.80 1.58 17.35
N LEU A 223 25.91 0.87 17.56
CA LEU A 223 25.95 -0.36 18.34
C LEU A 223 26.10 0.01 19.82
N MET A 224 25.27 -0.59 20.67
CA MET A 224 25.14 -0.28 22.09
C MET A 224 25.35 -1.51 22.96
N LYS A 225 25.49 -1.28 24.27
CA LYS A 225 25.44 -2.32 25.31
C LYS A 225 26.53 -3.39 25.19
N MET A 226 27.72 -2.98 24.78
CA MET A 226 28.92 -3.80 24.81
C MET A 226 29.93 -3.28 25.83
N ARG A 227 30.95 -4.09 26.15
CA ARG A 227 32.16 -3.59 26.80
C ARG A 227 32.99 -2.81 25.78
N GLU A 228 33.73 -1.81 26.26
CA GLU A 228 34.53 -0.95 25.39
C GLU A 228 35.59 -1.74 24.60
N SER A 229 36.18 -2.77 25.20
CA SER A 229 37.14 -3.67 24.53
C SER A 229 36.55 -4.42 23.33
N ASP A 230 35.24 -4.67 23.34
CA ASP A 230 34.57 -5.54 22.39
C ASP A 230 34.06 -4.72 21.17
N ALA A 231 34.09 -3.40 21.25
CA ALA A 231 33.57 -2.50 20.23
C ALA A 231 34.18 -2.72 18.82
N PRO A 232 35.51 -2.87 18.63
CA PRO A 232 36.07 -3.07 17.30
C PRO A 232 35.60 -4.39 16.66
N ALA A 233 35.55 -5.47 17.45
CA ALA A 233 35.11 -6.77 16.98
C ALA A 233 33.62 -6.76 16.60
N LEU A 234 32.78 -6.13 17.43
CA LEU A 234 31.34 -6.02 17.17
C LEU A 234 31.03 -5.15 15.95
N ILE A 235 31.77 -4.05 15.73
CA ILE A 235 31.65 -3.24 14.50
C ILE A 235 32.00 -4.08 13.27
N ALA A 236 33.13 -4.78 13.29
CA ALA A 236 33.57 -5.60 12.16
C ALA A 236 32.55 -6.70 11.83
N HIS A 237 32.06 -7.40 12.86
CA HIS A 237 31.06 -8.44 12.71
C HIS A 237 29.72 -7.87 12.18
N PHE A 238 29.23 -6.75 12.72
CA PHE A 238 28.02 -6.11 12.23
C PHE A 238 28.13 -5.68 10.77
N GLN A 239 29.28 -5.13 10.37
CA GLN A 239 29.54 -4.73 8.99
C GLN A 239 29.54 -5.94 8.04
N GLN A 240 30.15 -7.04 8.44
CA GLN A 240 30.25 -8.24 7.62
C GLN A 240 28.93 -9.01 7.52
N GLU A 241 28.30 -9.29 8.67
CA GLU A 241 27.16 -10.22 8.73
C GLU A 241 25.82 -9.52 8.52
N VAL A 242 25.69 -8.25 8.94
CA VAL A 242 24.43 -7.51 8.82
C VAL A 242 24.47 -6.55 7.64
N LEU A 243 25.52 -5.75 7.48
CA LEU A 243 25.52 -4.70 6.45
C LEU A 243 25.89 -5.18 5.05
N ALA A 244 26.87 -6.09 4.92
CA ALA A 244 27.32 -6.56 3.60
C ALA A 244 26.19 -7.22 2.77
N PRO A 245 25.25 -7.98 3.36
CA PRO A 245 24.10 -8.53 2.62
C PRO A 245 23.05 -7.49 2.21
N LEU A 246 23.06 -6.29 2.81
CA LEU A 246 21.98 -5.31 2.64
C LEU A 246 22.16 -4.46 1.39
N SER A 247 21.23 -4.62 0.45
CA SER A 247 21.13 -3.78 -0.73
C SER A 247 20.57 -2.39 -0.41
N HIS A 248 21.17 -1.36 -0.98
CA HIS A 248 20.74 0.03 -0.84
C HIS A 248 20.94 0.79 -2.17
N PRO A 249 20.12 1.80 -2.48
CA PRO A 249 20.27 2.59 -3.69
C PRO A 249 21.48 3.55 -3.57
N PRO A 250 22.04 3.99 -4.71
CA PRO A 250 23.16 4.93 -4.72
C PRO A 250 22.79 6.24 -4.01
N GLY A 251 23.68 6.72 -3.13
CA GLY A 251 23.48 7.93 -2.32
C GLY A 251 22.74 7.71 -1.00
N GLY A 252 22.16 6.52 -0.78
CA GLY A 252 21.72 6.04 0.54
C GLY A 252 22.72 5.04 1.13
N GLY A 253 22.37 4.40 2.25
CA GLY A 253 23.22 3.37 2.87
C GLY A 253 23.55 3.64 4.33
N VAL A 254 24.18 2.66 4.97
CA VAL A 254 24.83 2.88 6.26
C VAL A 254 26.16 3.57 6.01
N VAL A 255 26.24 4.84 6.38
CA VAL A 255 27.42 5.69 6.08
C VAL A 255 28.49 5.61 7.18
N ALA A 256 28.09 5.22 8.39
CA ALA A 256 28.98 5.04 9.52
C ALA A 256 28.42 4.01 10.49
N THR A 257 29.30 3.22 11.09
CA THR A 257 29.01 2.33 12.22
C THR A 257 29.81 2.80 13.42
N LEU A 258 29.11 3.24 14.47
CA LEU A 258 29.68 3.73 15.72
C LEU A 258 29.36 2.75 16.84
N ALA A 259 30.22 2.67 17.84
CA ALA A 259 29.97 1.90 19.05
C ALA A 259 29.91 2.83 20.27
N VAL A 260 28.93 2.59 21.13
CA VAL A 260 28.75 3.27 22.40
C VAL A 260 28.62 2.19 23.48
N PRO A 261 29.67 1.95 24.27
CA PRO A 261 29.66 0.91 25.30
C PRO A 261 28.71 1.29 26.45
N PHE A 262 28.62 0.42 27.46
CA PHE A 262 27.92 0.75 28.69
C PHE A 262 28.44 2.06 29.30
N LEU A 263 27.57 3.06 29.36
CA LEU A 263 27.86 4.36 29.92
C LEU A 263 27.78 4.33 31.45
N THR A 264 28.64 5.11 32.11
CA THR A 264 28.58 5.28 33.56
C THR A 264 27.36 6.10 33.98
N ALA A 265 26.97 6.04 35.25
CA ALA A 265 25.87 6.85 35.77
C ALA A 265 26.08 8.37 35.56
N ALA A 266 27.33 8.84 35.70
CA ALA A 266 27.68 10.24 35.42
C ALA A 266 27.51 10.60 33.94
N GLN A 267 27.87 9.69 33.03
CA GLN A 267 27.67 9.86 31.59
C GLN A 267 26.20 9.89 31.20
N LEU A 268 25.38 9.06 31.83
CA LEU A 268 23.93 9.05 31.61
C LEU A 268 23.24 10.30 32.18
N ALA A 269 23.73 10.82 33.31
CA ALA A 269 23.19 12.02 33.95
C ALA A 269 23.55 13.33 33.23
N ASP A 270 24.72 13.40 32.58
CA ASP A 270 25.17 14.56 31.79
C ASP A 270 25.84 14.11 30.48
N PRO A 271 25.05 13.70 29.47
CA PRO A 271 25.58 13.20 28.20
C PRO A 271 26.37 14.26 27.42
N ALA A 272 26.10 15.55 27.62
CA ALA A 272 26.80 16.62 26.94
C ALA A 272 28.25 16.77 27.42
N ARG A 273 28.47 16.78 28.74
CA ARG A 273 29.78 17.06 29.32
C ARG A 273 30.58 15.82 29.70
N GLN A 274 29.91 14.73 30.08
CA GLN A 274 30.57 13.52 30.60
C GLN A 274 30.77 12.43 29.54
N ALA A 275 30.04 12.47 28.42
CA ALA A 275 30.15 11.50 27.33
C ALA A 275 30.69 12.06 25.98
N PRO A 276 31.61 13.06 25.93
CA PRO A 276 32.04 13.67 24.68
C PRO A 276 32.71 12.68 23.73
N ARG A 277 33.41 11.68 24.27
CA ARG A 277 34.08 10.62 23.50
C ARG A 277 33.14 9.88 22.54
N TYR A 278 31.89 9.66 22.95
CA TYR A 278 30.88 8.95 22.17
C TYR A 278 29.92 9.90 21.46
N ARG A 279 29.62 11.04 22.10
CA ARG A 279 28.71 12.06 21.57
C ARG A 279 29.29 12.80 20.37
N ILE A 280 30.55 13.25 20.43
CA ILE A 280 31.15 14.08 19.37
C ILE A 280 31.21 13.35 18.03
N PRO A 281 31.69 12.08 17.93
CA PRO A 281 31.68 11.35 16.67
C PRO A 281 30.27 11.22 16.08
N LEU A 282 29.28 10.92 16.92
CA LEU A 282 27.88 10.82 16.49
C LEU A 282 27.37 12.15 15.94
N LEU A 283 27.57 13.26 16.64
CA LEU A 283 27.16 14.59 16.18
C LEU A 283 27.86 14.99 14.89
N ASN A 284 29.15 14.70 14.76
CA ASN A 284 29.91 15.00 13.56
C ASN A 284 29.34 14.28 12.33
N GLN A 285 28.98 13.00 12.47
CA GLN A 285 28.34 12.27 11.36
C GLN A 285 27.01 12.89 10.96
N ILE A 286 26.14 13.23 11.93
CA ILE A 286 24.85 13.88 11.65
C ILE A 286 25.04 15.25 10.99
N ALA A 287 25.98 16.07 11.50
CA ALA A 287 26.26 17.39 10.96
C ALA A 287 26.78 17.33 9.52
N VAL A 288 27.69 16.39 9.21
CA VAL A 288 28.22 16.18 7.85
C VAL A 288 27.10 15.77 6.89
N LEU A 289 26.20 14.87 7.30
CA LEU A 289 25.11 14.41 6.44
C LEU A 289 24.03 15.48 6.22
N GLY A 290 23.85 16.37 7.19
CA GLY A 290 22.87 17.45 7.12
C GLY A 290 23.38 18.73 6.46
N THR A 291 24.68 18.85 6.18
CA THR A 291 25.26 20.10 5.66
C THR A 291 25.69 19.96 4.19
N PRO A 292 25.21 20.82 3.27
CA PRO A 292 24.19 21.86 3.45
C PRO A 292 22.75 21.28 3.50
N ALA A 293 21.86 21.93 4.25
CA ALA A 293 20.50 21.44 4.50
C ALA A 293 19.67 21.23 3.22
N VAL A 294 19.86 22.08 2.22
CA VAL A 294 19.21 21.95 0.90
C VAL A 294 19.61 20.63 0.22
N ALA A 295 20.90 20.28 0.26
CA ALA A 295 21.37 19.04 -0.34
C ALA A 295 20.88 17.82 0.44
N ALA A 296 20.84 17.91 1.78
CA ALA A 296 20.28 16.86 2.63
C ALA A 296 18.81 16.60 2.29
N ARG A 297 17.97 17.64 2.25
CA ARG A 297 16.56 17.54 1.89
C ARG A 297 16.36 16.98 0.48
N ARG A 298 17.14 17.47 -0.50
CA ARG A 298 17.08 17.00 -1.89
C ARG A 298 17.37 15.50 -1.98
N ARG A 299 18.38 15.02 -1.26
CA ARG A 299 18.70 13.58 -1.18
C ARG A 299 17.53 12.78 -0.62
N THR A 300 16.92 13.23 0.48
CA THR A 300 15.75 12.58 1.09
C THR A 300 14.59 12.47 0.10
N VAL A 301 14.32 13.54 -0.66
CA VAL A 301 13.23 13.58 -1.66
C VAL A 301 13.53 12.67 -2.86
N LEU A 302 14.74 12.70 -3.40
CA LEU A 302 15.14 11.81 -4.49
C LEU A 302 15.07 10.34 -4.07
N GLY A 303 15.49 10.02 -2.84
CA GLY A 303 15.36 8.69 -2.27
C GLY A 303 13.89 8.24 -2.16
N ALA A 304 13.01 9.12 -1.69
CA ALA A 304 11.57 8.86 -1.64
C ALA A 304 10.96 8.59 -3.03
N LEU A 305 11.32 9.40 -4.03
CA LEU A 305 10.86 9.21 -5.41
C LEU A 305 11.37 7.88 -6.00
N HIS A 306 12.65 7.56 -5.81
CA HIS A 306 13.21 6.28 -6.23
C HIS A 306 12.53 5.10 -5.56
N PHE A 307 12.20 5.20 -4.27
CA PHE A 307 11.45 4.17 -3.56
C PHE A 307 10.08 3.92 -4.21
N LEU A 308 9.30 4.98 -4.46
CA LEU A 308 7.98 4.87 -5.08
C LEU A 308 8.06 4.30 -6.50
N VAL A 309 9.00 4.77 -7.32
CA VAL A 309 9.17 4.27 -8.70
C VAL A 309 9.62 2.82 -8.71
N ARG A 310 10.63 2.47 -7.89
CA ARG A 310 11.18 1.10 -7.83
C ARG A 310 10.15 0.09 -7.33
N HIS A 311 9.32 0.48 -6.37
CA HIS A 311 8.33 -0.41 -5.78
C HIS A 311 6.93 -0.24 -6.36
N GLY A 312 6.72 0.60 -7.37
CA GLY A 312 5.40 0.95 -7.90
C GLY A 312 4.54 -0.26 -8.28
N GLU A 313 5.09 -1.21 -9.03
CA GLU A 313 4.37 -2.45 -9.39
C GLU A 313 4.01 -3.28 -8.17
N GLN A 314 4.90 -3.40 -7.19
CA GLN A 314 4.65 -4.12 -5.94
C GLN A 314 3.62 -3.41 -5.06
N LEU A 315 3.61 -2.08 -5.02
CA LEU A 315 2.64 -1.30 -4.27
C LEU A 315 1.23 -1.46 -4.89
N LEU A 316 1.16 -1.51 -6.22
CA LEU A 316 -0.10 -1.70 -6.94
C LEU A 316 -0.54 -3.16 -7.04
N SER A 317 0.31 -4.13 -6.67
CA SER A 317 0.02 -5.55 -6.88
C SER A 317 -1.23 -6.01 -6.13
N VAL A 318 -1.53 -5.40 -4.98
CA VAL A 318 -2.75 -5.65 -4.19
C VAL A 318 -3.99 -5.28 -5.01
N ALA A 319 -4.08 -4.03 -5.48
CA ALA A 319 -5.19 -3.57 -6.32
C ALA A 319 -5.29 -4.35 -7.64
N GLN A 320 -4.14 -4.67 -8.25
CA GLN A 320 -4.11 -5.44 -9.49
C GLN A 320 -4.61 -6.87 -9.28
N HIS A 321 -4.37 -7.47 -8.12
CA HIS A 321 -4.88 -8.78 -7.79
C HIS A 321 -6.40 -8.74 -7.66
N ASP A 322 -6.95 -7.78 -6.89
CA ASP A 322 -8.39 -7.61 -6.74
C ASP A 322 -9.08 -7.33 -8.08
N LEU A 323 -8.47 -6.49 -8.92
CA LEU A 323 -8.99 -6.16 -10.25
C LEU A 323 -8.99 -7.40 -11.16
N ARG A 324 -7.94 -8.23 -11.11
CA ARG A 324 -7.88 -9.49 -11.86
C ARG A 324 -8.97 -10.46 -11.42
N VAL A 325 -9.23 -10.54 -10.11
CA VAL A 325 -10.32 -11.36 -9.55
C VAL A 325 -11.68 -10.86 -10.04
N LEU A 326 -11.92 -9.55 -9.99
CA LEU A 326 -13.16 -8.96 -10.50
C LEU A 326 -13.35 -9.18 -12.00
N GLN A 327 -12.28 -9.03 -12.79
CA GLN A 327 -12.32 -9.29 -14.23
C GLN A 327 -12.60 -10.76 -14.55
N SER A 328 -12.03 -11.69 -13.76
CA SER A 328 -12.34 -13.12 -13.86
C SER A 328 -13.82 -13.37 -13.61
N TRP A 329 -14.38 -12.80 -12.54
CA TRP A 329 -15.81 -12.89 -12.25
C TRP A 329 -16.69 -12.36 -13.38
N GLN A 330 -16.37 -11.17 -13.89
CA GLN A 330 -17.10 -10.57 -15.02
C GLN A 330 -17.05 -11.46 -16.27
N ALA A 331 -15.92 -12.13 -16.53
CA ALA A 331 -15.79 -13.07 -17.63
C ALA A 331 -16.69 -14.31 -17.44
N VAL A 332 -16.74 -14.89 -16.23
CA VAL A 332 -17.64 -16.02 -15.93
C VAL A 332 -19.11 -15.63 -16.12
N VAL A 333 -19.51 -14.44 -15.65
CA VAL A 333 -20.87 -13.91 -15.83
C VAL A 333 -21.19 -13.73 -17.32
N ALA A 334 -20.27 -13.14 -18.10
CA ALA A 334 -20.47 -12.93 -19.53
C ALA A 334 -20.57 -14.24 -20.33
N VAL A 335 -19.78 -15.26 -19.97
CA VAL A 335 -19.88 -16.61 -20.57
C VAL A 335 -21.24 -17.23 -20.26
N GLY A 336 -21.69 -17.18 -19.00
CA GLY A 336 -22.99 -17.72 -18.64
C GLY A 336 -24.17 -16.98 -19.29
N GLN A 337 -24.05 -15.67 -19.50
CA GLN A 337 -25.03 -14.91 -20.28
C GLN A 337 -25.07 -15.39 -21.74
N ALA A 338 -23.91 -15.54 -22.38
CA ALA A 338 -23.83 -16.00 -23.77
C ALA A 338 -24.39 -17.43 -23.93
N ASP A 339 -24.11 -18.32 -22.97
CA ASP A 339 -24.65 -19.68 -22.94
C ASP A 339 -26.17 -19.68 -22.74
N PHE A 340 -26.69 -18.82 -21.86
CA PHE A 340 -28.12 -18.61 -21.67
C PHE A 340 -28.80 -18.15 -22.96
N GLU A 341 -28.26 -17.13 -23.62
CA GLU A 341 -28.79 -16.59 -24.89
C GLU A 341 -28.75 -17.66 -25.98
N GLN A 342 -27.64 -18.40 -26.11
CA GLN A 342 -27.50 -19.45 -27.12
C GLN A 342 -28.45 -20.62 -26.86
N ARG A 343 -28.69 -20.98 -25.59
CA ARG A 343 -29.64 -22.02 -25.21
C ARG A 343 -31.07 -21.59 -25.50
N TYR A 344 -31.45 -20.36 -25.17
CA TYR A 344 -32.76 -19.81 -25.51
C TYR A 344 -32.97 -19.76 -27.03
N LEU A 345 -31.99 -19.29 -27.79
CA LEU A 345 -32.01 -19.31 -29.25
C LEU A 345 -32.24 -20.72 -29.78
N ARG A 346 -31.44 -21.69 -29.35
CA ARG A 346 -31.47 -23.07 -29.86
C ARG A 346 -32.72 -23.83 -29.45
N GLU A 347 -33.12 -23.73 -28.18
CA GLU A 347 -34.19 -24.54 -27.59
C GLU A 347 -35.57 -23.93 -27.76
N TYR A 348 -35.69 -22.60 -27.87
CA TYR A 348 -36.97 -21.91 -28.04
C TYR A 348 -37.11 -21.32 -29.45
N LEU A 349 -36.28 -20.33 -29.82
CA LEU A 349 -36.45 -19.59 -31.08
C LEU A 349 -36.21 -20.44 -32.34
N THR A 350 -35.35 -21.46 -32.27
CA THR A 350 -35.08 -22.36 -33.40
C THR A 350 -36.01 -23.58 -33.42
N SER A 351 -36.64 -23.91 -32.29
CA SER A 351 -37.55 -25.06 -32.16
C SER A 351 -39.02 -24.67 -32.38
N GLU A 352 -39.38 -23.42 -32.08
CA GLU A 352 -40.63 -22.84 -32.54
C GLU A 352 -40.58 -22.63 -34.05
N LYS A 353 -41.10 -23.60 -34.80
CA LYS A 353 -41.87 -23.21 -36.00
C LYS A 353 -42.91 -22.22 -35.49
N PHE A 354 -42.88 -20.97 -35.95
CA PHE A 354 -43.93 -19.99 -35.67
C PHE A 354 -45.26 -20.56 -36.16
N ARG A 355 -45.92 -21.38 -35.32
CA ARG A 355 -47.16 -22.06 -35.68
C ARG A 355 -48.22 -21.04 -36.05
N GLY A 356 -48.24 -19.88 -35.39
CA GLY A 356 -49.12 -18.77 -35.78
C GLY A 356 -48.84 -18.21 -37.18
N PHE A 357 -47.59 -18.21 -37.64
CA PHE A 357 -47.24 -17.78 -39.01
C PHE A 357 -47.57 -18.87 -40.03
N ASP A 358 -47.25 -20.13 -39.74
CA ASP A 358 -47.59 -21.27 -40.60
C ASP A 358 -49.11 -21.46 -40.71
N GLU A 359 -49.86 -21.27 -39.62
CA GLU A 359 -51.31 -21.39 -39.56
C GLU A 359 -52.00 -20.16 -40.18
N ALA A 360 -51.42 -18.96 -40.06
CA ALA A 360 -51.85 -17.78 -40.82
C ALA A 360 -51.57 -17.94 -42.32
N LEU A 361 -50.43 -18.51 -42.71
CA LEU A 361 -50.08 -18.82 -44.10
C LEU A 361 -50.98 -19.93 -44.67
N HIS A 362 -51.32 -20.94 -43.86
CA HIS A 362 -52.26 -22.00 -44.24
C HIS A 362 -53.66 -21.44 -44.44
N ARG A 363 -54.14 -20.59 -43.51
CA ARG A 363 -55.43 -19.88 -43.67
C ARG A 363 -55.43 -18.91 -44.85
N LEU A 364 -54.32 -18.23 -45.12
CA LEU A 364 -54.14 -17.37 -46.30
C LEU A 364 -54.22 -18.21 -47.58
N MET A 365 -53.63 -19.41 -47.57
CA MET A 365 -53.72 -20.36 -48.67
C MET A 365 -55.12 -20.95 -48.86
N GLU A 366 -55.84 -21.29 -47.79
CA GLU A 366 -57.24 -21.73 -47.85
C GLU A 366 -58.16 -20.62 -48.40
N LEU A 367 -57.93 -19.36 -47.99
CA LEU A 367 -58.64 -18.20 -48.53
C LEU A 367 -58.35 -17.95 -50.02
N LEU A 368 -57.16 -18.33 -50.49
CA LEU A 368 -56.74 -18.27 -51.90
C LEU A 368 -57.27 -19.47 -52.73
N GLU A 369 -57.84 -20.50 -52.11
CA GLU A 369 -58.39 -21.71 -52.76
C GLU A 369 -59.91 -21.66 -53.03
N LEU A 370 -60.53 -20.48 -52.99
CA LEU A 370 -61.93 -20.31 -53.41
C LEU A 370 -62.13 -20.74 -54.89
N PRO A 371 -62.95 -21.78 -55.16
CA PRO A 371 -63.25 -22.21 -56.52
C PRO A 371 -64.23 -21.21 -57.14
N GLY A 372 -63.74 -20.25 -57.93
CA GLY A 372 -64.65 -19.37 -58.67
C GLY A 372 -64.11 -18.04 -59.17
N LEU A 373 -62.88 -17.62 -58.85
CA LEU A 373 -62.34 -16.35 -59.34
C LEU A 373 -61.41 -16.54 -60.55
N GLY A 374 -62.03 -16.47 -61.73
CA GLY A 374 -61.48 -15.84 -62.93
C GLY A 374 -60.23 -16.46 -63.58
N LYS A 375 -60.41 -16.99 -64.79
CA LYS A 375 -59.43 -17.57 -65.73
C LYS A 375 -58.22 -16.69 -66.12
N PHE A 376 -57.89 -15.61 -65.39
CA PHE A 376 -56.81 -14.67 -65.69
C PHE A 376 -55.64 -14.65 -64.70
N LEU A 377 -55.68 -15.39 -63.57
CA LEU A 377 -54.58 -15.42 -62.59
C LEU A 377 -53.67 -16.67 -62.65
N SER A 378 -53.94 -17.63 -63.55
CA SER A 378 -53.27 -18.94 -63.53
C SER A 378 -51.79 -18.91 -63.96
N GLY A 379 -51.38 -17.96 -64.82
CA GLY A 379 -49.99 -17.87 -65.30
C GLY A 379 -49.02 -17.28 -64.28
N ALA A 380 -49.44 -16.26 -63.52
CA ALA A 380 -48.58 -15.56 -62.56
C ALA A 380 -48.35 -16.37 -61.26
N LEU A 381 -49.36 -17.14 -60.82
CA LEU A 381 -49.26 -17.97 -59.60
C LEU A 381 -48.47 -19.27 -59.81
N TYR A 382 -48.31 -19.75 -61.05
CA TYR A 382 -47.52 -20.96 -61.33
C TYR A 382 -46.01 -20.68 -61.22
N ILE A 383 -45.56 -19.52 -61.71
CA ILE A 383 -44.15 -19.07 -61.65
C ILE A 383 -43.72 -18.77 -60.19
N LEU A 384 -44.64 -18.28 -59.36
CA LEU A 384 -44.37 -18.07 -57.93
C LEU A 384 -44.30 -19.40 -57.13
N ARG A 385 -45.02 -20.45 -57.57
CA ARG A 385 -45.13 -21.75 -56.87
C ARG A 385 -43.94 -22.68 -57.11
N THR A 386 -43.23 -22.55 -58.22
CA THR A 386 -42.14 -23.46 -58.61
C THR A 386 -40.92 -23.39 -57.68
N PRO A 387 -40.37 -22.21 -57.34
CA PRO A 387 -39.24 -22.13 -56.40
C PRO A 387 -39.61 -22.59 -54.99
N TYR A 388 -40.88 -22.40 -54.58
CA TYR A 388 -41.36 -22.80 -53.25
C TYR A 388 -41.52 -24.32 -53.10
N ARG A 389 -41.97 -25.04 -54.14
CA ARG A 389 -42.03 -26.52 -54.12
C ARG A 389 -40.64 -27.15 -54.04
N LEU A 390 -39.68 -26.60 -54.77
CA LEU A 390 -38.27 -27.04 -54.70
C LEU A 390 -37.66 -26.78 -53.32
N LEU A 391 -37.99 -25.65 -52.68
CA LEU A 391 -37.56 -25.37 -51.29
C LEU A 391 -38.20 -26.33 -50.28
N LYS A 392 -39.49 -26.63 -50.44
CA LYS A 392 -40.23 -27.56 -49.57
C LYS A 392 -39.64 -28.98 -49.60
N ASP A 393 -39.25 -29.46 -50.78
CA ASP A 393 -38.69 -30.81 -50.93
C ASP A 393 -37.24 -30.91 -50.40
N VAL A 394 -36.50 -29.79 -50.37
CA VAL A 394 -35.17 -29.70 -49.73
C VAL A 394 -35.29 -29.65 -48.21
N VAL A 395 -36.26 -28.91 -47.67
CA VAL A 395 -36.52 -28.80 -46.22
C VAL A 395 -37.12 -30.09 -45.65
N ALA A 396 -37.98 -30.79 -46.40
CA ALA A 396 -38.60 -32.06 -45.98
C ALA A 396 -37.59 -33.23 -45.87
N LYS A 397 -36.43 -33.15 -46.53
CA LYS A 397 -35.37 -34.19 -46.45
C LYS A 397 -34.44 -34.06 -45.23
N THR A 398 -34.56 -32.99 -44.45
CA THR A 398 -33.83 -32.77 -43.18
C THR A 398 -34.75 -32.96 -41.97
N GLY A 399 -35.56 -34.02 -41.98
CA GLY A 399 -36.44 -34.39 -40.86
C GLY A 399 -35.63 -34.74 -39.61
N ARG A 400 -35.39 -33.76 -38.74
CA ARG A 400 -35.07 -34.00 -37.33
C ARG A 400 -36.38 -34.30 -36.59
N PRO A 401 -36.37 -35.22 -35.60
CA PRO A 401 -37.57 -35.69 -34.93
C PRO A 401 -38.33 -34.53 -34.26
N GLU A 402 -39.66 -34.52 -34.43
CA GLU A 402 -40.56 -33.56 -33.80
C GLU A 402 -40.45 -33.68 -32.28
N THR A 403 -39.76 -32.73 -31.67
CA THR A 403 -39.71 -32.59 -30.22
C THR A 403 -40.85 -31.65 -29.81
N PRO A 404 -41.70 -32.02 -28.84
CA PRO A 404 -42.80 -31.17 -28.40
C PRO A 404 -42.25 -29.84 -27.86
N SER A 405 -42.87 -28.72 -28.27
CA SER A 405 -42.44 -27.37 -27.83
C SER A 405 -42.53 -27.29 -26.31
N ARG A 406 -41.39 -27.13 -25.65
CA ARG A 406 -41.38 -26.86 -24.20
C ARG A 406 -41.91 -25.44 -23.98
N PRO A 407 -42.70 -25.20 -22.92
CA PRO A 407 -43.15 -23.85 -22.60
C PRO A 407 -41.93 -22.95 -22.34
N GLU A 408 -41.91 -21.77 -22.94
CA GLU A 408 -40.81 -20.78 -22.87
C GLU A 408 -40.32 -20.58 -21.43
N GLN A 409 -41.26 -20.44 -20.50
CA GLN A 409 -40.99 -20.26 -19.08
C GLN A 409 -40.14 -21.38 -18.48
N ARG A 410 -40.30 -22.62 -18.92
CA ARG A 410 -39.45 -23.74 -18.46
C ARG A 410 -38.04 -23.65 -19.04
N ILE A 411 -37.89 -23.27 -20.31
CA ILE A 411 -36.57 -23.12 -20.94
C ILE A 411 -35.79 -21.98 -20.27
N LEU A 412 -36.46 -20.86 -20.02
CA LEU A 412 -35.87 -19.72 -19.32
C LEU A 412 -35.46 -20.09 -17.89
N ASN A 413 -36.33 -20.78 -17.13
CA ASN A 413 -35.99 -21.22 -15.78
C ASN A 413 -34.84 -22.23 -15.77
N ASP A 414 -34.89 -23.26 -16.63
CA ASP A 414 -33.83 -24.28 -16.70
C ASP A 414 -32.48 -23.66 -17.10
N ALA A 415 -32.47 -22.68 -18.01
CA ALA A 415 -31.27 -21.96 -18.43
C ALA A 415 -30.75 -21.03 -17.34
N LEU A 416 -31.65 -20.34 -16.61
CA LEU A 416 -31.30 -19.48 -15.49
C LEU A 416 -30.72 -20.29 -14.32
N ASP A 417 -31.37 -21.40 -13.96
CA ASP A 417 -30.91 -22.30 -12.89
C ASP A 417 -29.53 -22.86 -13.23
N SER A 418 -29.32 -23.28 -14.49
CA SER A 418 -28.01 -23.76 -14.95
C SER A 418 -26.92 -22.68 -14.87
N TRP A 419 -27.27 -21.42 -15.17
CA TRP A 419 -26.33 -20.30 -15.05
C TRP A 419 -26.01 -19.99 -13.59
N ILE A 420 -27.02 -19.94 -12.72
CA ILE A 420 -26.82 -19.73 -11.27
C ILE A 420 -25.96 -20.85 -10.67
N ASP A 421 -26.19 -22.11 -11.06
CA ASP A 421 -25.39 -23.24 -10.59
C ASP A 421 -23.93 -23.15 -11.04
N LEU A 422 -23.68 -22.72 -12.28
CA LEU A 422 -22.32 -22.45 -12.77
C LEU A 422 -21.63 -21.36 -11.93
N LEU A 423 -22.32 -20.25 -11.68
CA LEU A 423 -21.79 -19.14 -10.89
C LEU A 423 -21.48 -19.57 -9.45
N ARG A 424 -22.37 -20.34 -8.82
CA ARG A 424 -22.16 -20.88 -7.47
C ARG A 424 -20.99 -21.85 -7.41
N LYS A 425 -20.85 -22.71 -8.43
CA LYS A 425 -19.75 -23.66 -8.52
C LYS A 425 -18.40 -22.96 -8.63
N GLU A 426 -18.30 -21.97 -9.52
CA GLU A 426 -17.08 -21.17 -9.67
C GLU A 426 -16.78 -20.37 -8.39
N ALA A 427 -17.81 -19.77 -7.77
CA ALA A 427 -17.63 -19.07 -6.50
C ALA A 427 -17.11 -19.98 -5.38
N ALA A 428 -17.70 -21.17 -5.20
CA ALA A 428 -17.25 -22.14 -4.20
C ALA A 428 -15.83 -22.66 -4.48
N GLN A 429 -15.47 -22.84 -5.75
CA GLN A 429 -14.14 -23.29 -6.14
C GLN A 429 -13.05 -22.27 -5.77
N HIS A 430 -13.36 -20.97 -5.92
CA HIS A 430 -12.42 -19.87 -5.68
C HIS A 430 -12.62 -19.15 -4.33
N ALA A 431 -13.59 -19.58 -3.51
CA ALA A 431 -13.93 -18.94 -2.24
C ALA A 431 -12.77 -18.88 -1.24
N SER A 432 -11.91 -19.90 -1.24
CA SER A 432 -10.72 -19.95 -0.39
C SER A 432 -9.57 -19.07 -0.89
N GLU A 433 -9.62 -18.63 -2.15
CA GLU A 433 -8.55 -17.85 -2.78
C GLU A 433 -8.74 -16.35 -2.59
N HIS A 434 -9.98 -15.85 -2.56
CA HIS A 434 -10.24 -14.42 -2.44
C HIS A 434 -11.59 -14.10 -1.79
N GLY A 435 -11.61 -13.03 -0.97
CA GLY A 435 -12.82 -12.61 -0.23
C GLY A 435 -14.00 -12.22 -1.12
N LEU A 436 -13.75 -11.78 -2.36
CA LEU A 436 -14.82 -11.53 -3.33
C LEU A 436 -15.59 -12.80 -3.69
N TRP A 437 -14.89 -13.92 -3.92
CA TRP A 437 -15.52 -15.20 -4.23
C TRP A 437 -16.28 -15.77 -3.04
N ALA A 438 -15.70 -15.63 -1.83
CA ALA A 438 -16.39 -15.99 -0.59
C ALA A 438 -17.68 -15.16 -0.38
N HIS A 439 -17.66 -13.87 -0.72
CA HIS A 439 -18.85 -13.02 -0.65
C HIS A 439 -19.92 -13.46 -1.65
N VAL A 440 -19.54 -13.75 -2.89
CA VAL A 440 -20.46 -14.24 -3.94
C VAL A 440 -21.04 -15.61 -3.58
N GLU A 441 -20.25 -16.50 -2.97
CA GLU A 441 -20.72 -17.80 -2.48
C GLU A 441 -21.76 -17.65 -1.36
N ALA A 442 -21.56 -16.68 -0.46
CA ALA A 442 -22.43 -16.46 0.70
C ALA A 442 -23.82 -15.87 0.36
N GLY A 443 -24.00 -15.29 -0.83
CA GLY A 443 -25.27 -14.75 -1.32
C GLY A 443 -25.34 -13.23 -1.31
#